data_AF-A0A655BPB5-F1
#
_entry.id   AF-A0A655BPB5-F1
#
_cell.length_a   1.000
_cell.length_b   1.000
_cell.length_c   1.000
_cell.angle_alpha   90.00
_cell.angle_beta   90.00
_cell.angle_gamma   90.00
#
_symmetry.space_group_name_H-M   'P 1'
#
loop_
_entity.id
_entity.type
_entity.pdbx_description
1 polymer ?
#
loop_
_entity_poly.entity_id
_entity_poly.type
_entity_poly.pdbx_seq_one_letter_code
_entity_poly.pdbx_strand_id
1 'polypeptide(L)'
;MKLAAQLSQTFNRQVTPGQVMVASDVAQLSKLLDTDDDERSRNLGFGPLLPLRESDGPTLFCFHPASGFAWQFSVLSRYLSPSWSIMGIQSPRPAGPMQTATTLDEVCEHHLATLLARQPHGPYYLLGYSLGGTLAQGIAARLRARGETVAFLGLLDTWPPETQNWREKEANGLNPDVLAEIERERAAFVAAQQGNASEALFTAIEGNYADAVRLLTTAHSVPFDGHATLFVADKTVPEGVSPEQSWSPWIASLAIYRQPCAHVDIISPSAFETIGPIISELINK
;
A
#
# COMPACT_ATOMS: atom_id res chain seq x y z
N MET A 1 -1.45 15.44 -6.17
CA MET A 1 -1.32 16.47 -5.12
C MET A 1 -1.14 17.87 -5.68
N LYS A 2 -0.01 18.20 -6.34
CA LYS A 2 0.19 19.50 -7.04
C LYS A 2 -1.01 19.93 -7.89
N LEU A 3 -1.52 18.98 -8.67
CA LEU A 3 -2.68 19.20 -9.53
C LEU A 3 -3.91 19.64 -8.73
N ALA A 4 -4.25 18.97 -7.63
CA ALA A 4 -5.41 19.34 -6.80
C ALA A 4 -5.29 20.78 -6.25
N ALA A 5 -4.10 21.18 -5.79
CA ALA A 5 -3.86 22.54 -5.30
C ALA A 5 -3.94 23.59 -6.41
N GLN A 6 -3.33 23.29 -7.57
CA GLN A 6 -3.38 24.18 -8.74
C GLN A 6 -4.81 24.34 -9.26
N LEU A 7 -5.58 23.25 -9.33
CA LEU A 7 -7.00 23.28 -9.69
C LEU A 7 -7.78 24.09 -8.66
N SER A 8 -7.49 23.92 -7.37
CA SER A 8 -8.17 24.67 -6.31
C SER A 8 -7.98 26.18 -6.45
N GLN A 9 -6.73 26.60 -6.69
CA GLN A 9 -6.39 28.01 -6.91
C GLN A 9 -6.99 28.55 -8.21
N THR A 10 -6.95 27.77 -9.28
CA THR A 10 -7.39 28.20 -10.63
C THR A 10 -8.91 28.33 -10.71
N PHE A 11 -9.64 27.41 -10.09
CA PHE A 11 -11.11 27.38 -10.11
C PHE A 11 -11.75 28.04 -8.88
N ASN A 12 -10.94 28.57 -7.95
CA ASN A 12 -11.40 29.15 -6.68
C ASN A 12 -12.41 28.26 -5.94
N ARG A 13 -12.15 26.94 -5.94
CA ARG A 13 -12.97 25.88 -5.33
C ARG A 13 -12.05 24.93 -4.60
N GLN A 14 -12.51 24.28 -3.54
CA GLN A 14 -11.73 23.21 -2.91
C GLN A 14 -11.71 21.97 -3.81
N VAL A 15 -10.52 21.58 -4.30
CA VAL A 15 -10.28 20.31 -5.00
C VAL A 15 -9.39 19.45 -4.14
N THR A 16 -9.87 18.27 -3.74
CA THR A 16 -9.13 17.38 -2.87
C THR A 16 -8.18 16.47 -3.66
N PRO A 17 -7.07 16.06 -3.04
CA PRO A 17 -6.25 14.93 -3.50
C PRO A 17 -7.03 13.73 -3.97
N GLY A 18 -8.02 13.31 -3.19
CA GLY A 18 -8.78 12.11 -3.47
C GLY A 18 -9.69 12.23 -4.68
N GLN A 19 -10.29 13.41 -4.92
CA GLN A 19 -11.01 13.70 -6.16
C GLN A 19 -10.13 13.53 -7.41
N VAL A 20 -8.87 13.97 -7.34
CA VAL A 20 -7.90 13.76 -8.42
C VAL A 20 -7.50 12.30 -8.56
N MET A 21 -7.41 11.55 -7.45
CA MET A 21 -6.98 10.14 -7.48
C MET A 21 -8.07 9.21 -8.02
N VAL A 22 -9.34 9.47 -7.73
CA VAL A 22 -10.46 8.62 -8.21
C VAL A 22 -10.89 8.95 -9.64
N ALA A 23 -10.47 10.10 -10.18
CA ALA A 23 -10.73 10.45 -11.57
C ALA A 23 -9.66 9.83 -12.48
N SER A 24 -10.06 8.87 -13.33
CA SER A 24 -9.13 8.20 -14.25
C SER A 24 -8.78 9.03 -15.49
N ASP A 25 -9.51 10.11 -15.75
CA ASP A 25 -9.25 11.05 -16.84
C ASP A 25 -9.78 12.47 -16.55
N VAL A 26 -9.45 13.41 -17.45
CA VAL A 26 -9.83 14.82 -17.33
C VAL A 26 -11.36 15.02 -17.42
N ALA A 27 -12.06 14.22 -18.22
CA ALA A 27 -13.51 14.34 -18.37
C ALA A 27 -14.25 13.88 -17.10
N GLN A 28 -13.79 12.81 -16.46
CA GLN A 28 -14.28 12.38 -15.15
C GLN A 28 -13.98 13.41 -14.07
N LEU A 29 -12.76 13.96 -14.05
CA LEU A 29 -12.41 15.00 -13.10
C LEU A 29 -13.29 16.23 -13.28
N SER A 30 -13.51 16.69 -14.51
CA SER A 30 -14.43 17.80 -14.81
C SER A 30 -15.82 17.53 -14.26
N LYS A 31 -16.40 16.35 -14.54
CA LYS A 31 -17.72 15.97 -14.03
C LYS A 31 -17.79 15.99 -12.50
N LEU A 32 -16.76 15.45 -11.82
CA LEU A 32 -16.67 15.46 -10.36
C LEU A 32 -16.56 16.88 -9.79
N LEU A 33 -15.88 17.77 -10.50
CA LEU A 33 -15.74 19.18 -10.14
C LEU A 33 -16.96 20.02 -10.52
N ASP A 34 -17.86 19.54 -11.36
CA ASP A 34 -19.12 20.22 -11.71
C ASP A 34 -20.26 19.83 -10.75
N THR A 35 -20.21 18.66 -10.13
CA THR A 35 -21.16 18.27 -9.07
C THR A 35 -20.99 19.12 -7.79
N ASP A 36 -22.10 19.47 -7.14
CA ASP A 36 -22.11 20.28 -5.92
C ASP A 36 -21.29 19.64 -4.77
N ASP A 37 -20.78 20.52 -3.91
CA ASP A 37 -19.77 20.25 -2.88
C ASP A 37 -20.34 19.53 -1.65
N ASP A 38 -20.89 18.34 -1.86
CA ASP A 38 -21.40 17.48 -0.78
C ASP A 38 -20.25 16.81 -0.03
N GLU A 39 -20.45 16.49 1.27
CA GLU A 39 -19.46 15.80 2.11
C GLU A 39 -18.91 14.51 1.47
N ARG A 40 -19.73 13.83 0.66
CA ARG A 40 -19.36 12.63 -0.08
C ARG A 40 -18.24 12.91 -1.09
N SER A 41 -18.30 14.04 -1.79
CA SER A 41 -17.30 14.49 -2.76
C SER A 41 -15.98 14.87 -2.07
N ARG A 42 -16.05 15.42 -0.84
CA ARG A 42 -14.88 15.77 -0.04
C ARG A 42 -14.16 14.55 0.54
N ASN A 43 -14.90 13.47 0.82
CA ASN A 43 -14.37 12.20 1.34
C ASN A 43 -13.92 11.20 0.25
N LEU A 44 -14.05 11.56 -1.04
CA LEU A 44 -13.52 10.73 -2.14
C LEU A 44 -12.03 10.47 -1.92
N GLY A 45 -11.62 9.22 -2.13
CA GLY A 45 -10.24 8.78 -1.96
C GLY A 45 -9.74 8.60 -0.52
N PHE A 46 -10.64 8.74 0.46
CA PHE A 46 -10.44 8.42 1.88
C PHE A 46 -11.32 7.24 2.34
N GLY A 47 -11.91 6.49 1.41
CA GLY A 47 -12.64 5.27 1.73
C GLY A 47 -11.71 4.09 2.03
N PRO A 48 -12.23 2.95 2.51
CA PRO A 48 -11.44 1.72 2.68
C PRO A 48 -10.96 1.14 1.35
N LEU A 49 -11.67 1.45 0.25
CA LEU A 49 -11.28 1.15 -1.12
C LEU A 49 -11.03 2.43 -1.90
N LEU A 50 -9.93 2.45 -2.63
CA LEU A 50 -9.53 3.52 -3.53
C LEU A 50 -9.42 2.99 -4.96
N PRO A 51 -10.37 3.31 -5.85
CA PRO A 51 -10.21 3.03 -7.27
C PRO A 51 -9.13 3.95 -7.83
N LEU A 52 -7.94 3.40 -8.07
CA LEU A 52 -6.84 4.12 -8.76
C LEU A 52 -7.01 4.07 -10.27
N ARG A 53 -7.64 2.99 -10.77
CA ARG A 53 -8.14 2.84 -12.14
C ARG A 53 -9.20 1.75 -12.14
N GLU A 54 -10.37 2.03 -12.72
CA GLU A 54 -11.43 1.03 -12.91
C GLU A 54 -11.47 0.58 -14.38
N SER A 55 -11.65 -0.72 -14.57
CA SER A 55 -11.74 -1.42 -15.84
C SER A 55 -12.51 -2.73 -15.64
N ASP A 56 -12.99 -3.33 -16.73
CA ASP A 56 -13.78 -4.57 -16.66
C ASP A 56 -12.91 -5.85 -16.55
N GLY A 57 -11.58 -5.72 -16.62
CA GLY A 57 -10.64 -6.84 -16.52
C GLY A 57 -10.22 -7.16 -15.08
N PRO A 58 -9.14 -7.96 -14.93
CA PRO A 58 -8.62 -8.37 -13.62
C PRO A 58 -8.23 -7.17 -12.75
N THR A 59 -8.31 -7.35 -11.43
CA THR A 59 -7.98 -6.30 -10.46
C THR A 59 -6.69 -6.63 -9.71
N LEU A 60 -5.74 -5.69 -9.72
CA LEU A 60 -4.60 -5.69 -8.82
C LEU A 60 -4.97 -4.93 -7.53
N PHE A 61 -4.96 -5.63 -6.39
CA PHE A 61 -5.23 -5.05 -5.09
C PHE A 61 -3.93 -4.63 -4.39
N CYS A 62 -3.81 -3.35 -4.08
CA CYS A 62 -2.64 -2.74 -3.48
C CYS A 62 -2.90 -2.38 -2.00
N PHE A 63 -2.23 -3.05 -1.07
CA PHE A 63 -2.39 -2.81 0.36
C PHE A 63 -1.58 -1.61 0.84
N HIS A 64 -2.20 -0.75 1.63
CA HIS A 64 -1.57 0.46 2.15
C HIS A 64 -0.29 0.18 2.97
N PRO A 65 0.71 1.07 2.92
CA PRO A 65 1.83 1.06 3.86
C PRO A 65 1.42 1.67 5.22
N ALA A 66 2.39 1.94 6.10
CA ALA A 66 2.17 2.48 7.44
C ALA A 66 1.42 3.82 7.48
N SER A 67 1.45 4.60 6.39
CA SER A 67 0.64 5.82 6.26
C SER A 67 -0.87 5.57 6.28
N GLY A 68 -1.31 4.34 5.98
CA GLY A 68 -2.72 3.97 5.84
C GLY A 68 -3.34 4.31 4.48
N PHE A 69 -2.58 4.93 3.56
CA PHE A 69 -3.10 5.36 2.25
C PHE A 69 -2.37 4.70 1.06
N ALA A 70 -3.12 4.09 0.15
CA ALA A 70 -2.61 3.44 -1.06
C ALA A 70 -2.29 4.40 -2.24
N TRP A 71 -2.19 5.71 -1.99
CA TRP A 71 -2.07 6.73 -3.05
C TRP A 71 -0.77 6.60 -3.89
N GLN A 72 0.30 6.11 -3.28
CA GLN A 72 1.60 5.93 -3.94
C GLN A 72 1.54 4.89 -5.08
N PHE A 73 0.57 3.97 -5.05
CA PHE A 73 0.36 2.98 -6.11
C PHE A 73 -0.28 3.55 -7.39
N SER A 74 -0.73 4.82 -7.39
CA SER A 74 -1.27 5.49 -8.59
C SER A 74 -0.33 5.44 -9.80
N VAL A 75 0.99 5.36 -9.55
CA VAL A 75 2.01 5.24 -10.59
C VAL A 75 1.88 3.97 -11.44
N LEU A 76 1.30 2.89 -10.91
CA LEU A 76 1.12 1.61 -11.63
C LEU A 76 0.24 1.77 -12.88
N SER A 77 -0.68 2.74 -12.88
CA SER A 77 -1.55 3.04 -14.02
C SER A 77 -0.77 3.34 -15.31
N ARG A 78 0.50 3.77 -15.21
CA ARG A 78 1.40 4.06 -16.33
C ARG A 78 1.97 2.82 -17.00
N TYR A 79 2.05 1.70 -16.27
CA TYR A 79 2.79 0.50 -16.70
C TYR A 79 1.88 -0.70 -16.97
N LEU A 80 0.76 -0.80 -16.25
CA LEU A 80 -0.18 -1.90 -16.42
C LEU A 80 -1.12 -1.60 -17.59
N SER A 81 -1.43 -2.64 -18.38
CA SER A 81 -2.40 -2.56 -19.48
C SER A 81 -3.71 -1.89 -19.01
N PRO A 82 -4.34 -1.00 -19.82
CA PRO A 82 -5.60 -0.34 -19.48
C PRO A 82 -6.77 -1.30 -19.15
N SER A 83 -6.67 -2.57 -19.54
CA SER A 83 -7.64 -3.61 -19.17
C SER A 83 -7.63 -3.96 -17.68
N TRP A 84 -6.55 -3.62 -16.95
CA TRP A 84 -6.44 -3.93 -15.52
C TRP A 84 -7.05 -2.84 -14.65
N SER A 85 -7.90 -3.27 -13.72
CA SER A 85 -8.29 -2.48 -12.57
C SER A 85 -7.14 -2.42 -11.55
N ILE A 86 -7.00 -1.28 -10.88
CA ILE A 86 -6.04 -1.06 -9.79
C ILE A 86 -6.82 -0.52 -8.60
N MET A 87 -6.84 -1.27 -7.52
CA MET A 87 -7.64 -0.96 -6.34
C MET A 87 -6.73 -0.86 -5.11
N GLY A 88 -6.69 0.30 -4.47
CA GLY A 88 -6.03 0.47 -3.19
C GLY A 88 -6.93 0.03 -2.04
N ILE A 89 -6.38 -0.71 -1.08
CA ILE A 89 -7.04 -1.01 0.21
C ILE A 89 -6.39 -0.14 1.28
N GLN A 90 -7.20 0.60 2.04
CA GLN A 90 -6.76 1.69 2.92
C GLN A 90 -7.23 1.50 4.36
N SER A 91 -6.59 2.21 5.29
CA SER A 91 -7.03 2.34 6.69
C SER A 91 -7.30 3.81 7.03
N PRO A 92 -8.42 4.39 6.54
CA PRO A 92 -8.74 5.79 6.78
C PRO A 92 -9.11 6.05 8.24
N ARG A 93 -8.85 7.26 8.74
CA ARG A 93 -9.34 7.71 10.05
C ARG A 93 -10.54 8.64 9.89
N PRO A 94 -11.45 8.70 10.86
CA PRO A 94 -11.48 7.91 12.11
C PRO A 94 -12.00 6.47 11.90
N ALA A 95 -11.79 5.62 12.91
CA ALA A 95 -12.30 4.25 13.01
C ALA A 95 -11.80 3.26 11.94
N GLY A 96 -10.66 3.54 11.31
CA GLY A 96 -10.02 2.62 10.37
C GLY A 96 -9.55 1.32 11.02
N PRO A 97 -9.26 0.28 10.22
CA PRO A 97 -8.82 -1.03 10.72
C PRO A 97 -7.58 -0.95 11.60
N MET A 98 -6.57 -0.16 11.23
CA MET A 98 -5.37 -0.02 12.06
C MET A 98 -5.66 0.66 13.41
N GLN A 99 -6.60 1.59 13.44
CA GLN A 99 -6.96 2.31 14.67
C GLN A 99 -7.74 1.44 15.65
N THR A 100 -8.60 0.55 15.13
CA THR A 100 -9.56 -0.22 15.92
C THR A 100 -9.05 -1.61 16.30
N ALA A 101 -8.12 -2.16 15.52
CA ALA A 101 -7.53 -3.46 15.77
C ALA A 101 -6.49 -3.43 16.91
N THR A 102 -6.50 -4.50 17.70
CA THR A 102 -5.49 -4.81 18.71
C THR A 102 -4.30 -5.56 18.14
N THR A 103 -4.51 -6.35 17.08
CA THR A 103 -3.46 -7.17 16.44
C THR A 103 -3.40 -6.95 14.92
N LEU A 104 -2.25 -7.22 14.30
CA LEU A 104 -2.12 -7.13 12.84
C LEU A 104 -3.01 -8.18 12.12
N ASP A 105 -3.26 -9.31 12.77
CA ASP A 105 -4.18 -10.33 12.25
C ASP A 105 -5.61 -9.83 12.11
N GLU A 106 -6.11 -9.05 13.07
CA GLU A 106 -7.42 -8.41 12.97
C GLU A 106 -7.49 -7.43 11.79
N VAL A 107 -6.40 -6.71 11.50
CA VAL A 107 -6.30 -5.86 10.31
C VAL A 107 -6.33 -6.71 9.03
N CYS A 108 -5.62 -7.85 9.01
CA CYS A 108 -5.66 -8.78 7.88
C CYS A 108 -7.08 -9.32 7.63
N GLU A 109 -7.80 -9.73 8.68
CA GLU A 109 -9.17 -10.21 8.54
C GLU A 109 -10.13 -9.11 8.06
N HIS A 110 -9.97 -7.87 8.54
CA HIS A 110 -10.78 -6.74 8.07
C HIS A 110 -10.57 -6.47 6.58
N HIS A 111 -9.31 -6.43 6.15
CA HIS A 111 -8.97 -6.20 4.75
C HIS A 111 -9.34 -7.38 3.86
N LEU A 112 -9.24 -8.61 4.36
CA LEU A 112 -9.73 -9.80 3.68
C LEU A 112 -11.26 -9.73 3.50
N ALA A 113 -12.02 -9.33 4.51
CA ALA A 113 -13.46 -9.13 4.39
C ALA A 113 -13.80 -8.07 3.33
N THR A 114 -13.05 -6.96 3.31
CA THR A 114 -13.19 -5.89 2.30
C THR A 114 -12.88 -6.40 0.89
N LEU A 115 -11.81 -7.18 0.74
CA LEU A 115 -11.41 -7.82 -0.51
C LEU A 115 -12.48 -8.78 -1.03
N LEU A 116 -12.97 -9.68 -0.17
CA LEU A 116 -13.99 -10.68 -0.53
C LEU A 116 -15.35 -10.04 -0.85
N ALA A 117 -15.70 -8.94 -0.19
CA ALA A 117 -16.90 -8.18 -0.53
C ALA A 117 -16.83 -7.57 -1.94
N ARG A 118 -15.62 -7.21 -2.40
CA ARG A 118 -15.40 -6.66 -3.75
C ARG A 118 -15.24 -7.73 -4.82
N GLN A 119 -14.52 -8.80 -4.50
CA GLN A 119 -14.22 -9.93 -5.37
C GLN A 119 -14.31 -11.23 -4.53
N PRO A 120 -15.46 -11.93 -4.58
CA PRO A 120 -15.70 -13.12 -3.75
C PRO A 120 -14.81 -14.32 -4.06
N HIS A 121 -14.31 -14.42 -5.30
CA HIS A 121 -13.49 -15.54 -5.77
C HIS A 121 -12.27 -15.08 -6.56
N GLY A 122 -11.21 -15.86 -6.51
CA GLY A 122 -9.98 -15.64 -7.27
C GLY A 122 -10.13 -15.83 -8.78
N PRO A 123 -9.04 -15.69 -9.54
CA PRO A 123 -7.68 -15.47 -9.06
C PRO A 123 -7.46 -14.07 -8.44
N TYR A 124 -6.72 -14.03 -7.34
CA TYR A 124 -6.31 -12.79 -6.66
C TYR A 124 -4.91 -12.34 -7.09
N TYR A 125 -4.77 -11.04 -7.35
CA TYR A 125 -3.51 -10.36 -7.63
C TYR A 125 -3.29 -9.32 -6.54
N LEU A 126 -2.27 -9.52 -5.72
CA LEU A 126 -2.02 -8.76 -4.51
C LEU A 126 -0.65 -8.09 -4.60
N LEU A 127 -0.55 -6.84 -4.14
CA LEU A 127 0.69 -6.08 -4.05
C LEU A 127 0.73 -5.30 -2.75
N GLY A 128 1.89 -5.26 -2.09
CA GLY A 128 2.07 -4.48 -0.87
C GLY A 128 3.45 -3.88 -0.75
N TYR A 129 3.55 -2.73 -0.08
CA TYR A 129 4.81 -2.07 0.24
C TYR A 129 4.97 -1.96 1.76
N SER A 130 6.16 -2.33 2.26
CA SER A 130 6.46 -2.27 3.69
C SER A 130 5.39 -3.01 4.52
N LEU A 131 4.73 -2.37 5.49
CA LEU A 131 3.56 -2.92 6.21
C LEU A 131 2.53 -3.56 5.26
N GLY A 132 2.26 -2.94 4.12
CA GLY A 132 1.31 -3.43 3.13
C GLY A 132 1.71 -4.78 2.55
N GLY A 133 3.00 -5.08 2.46
CA GLY A 133 3.48 -6.40 2.04
C GLY A 133 3.23 -7.47 3.11
N THR A 134 3.40 -7.14 4.40
CA THR A 134 3.04 -8.04 5.51
C THR A 134 1.54 -8.36 5.48
N LEU A 135 0.70 -7.34 5.25
CA LEU A 135 -0.74 -7.51 5.07
C LEU A 135 -1.05 -8.39 3.84
N ALA A 136 -0.43 -8.11 2.69
CA ALA A 136 -0.64 -8.86 1.47
C ALA A 136 -0.26 -10.34 1.62
N GLN A 137 0.87 -10.63 2.27
CA GLN A 137 1.35 -11.98 2.54
C GLN A 137 0.41 -12.74 3.48
N GLY A 138 0.02 -12.12 4.60
CA GLY A 138 -0.90 -12.72 5.56
C GLY A 138 -2.30 -12.97 4.98
N ILE A 139 -2.77 -12.09 4.09
CA ILE A 139 -4.05 -12.25 3.38
C ILE A 139 -3.94 -13.32 2.30
N ALA A 140 -2.82 -13.40 1.56
CA ALA A 140 -2.58 -14.45 0.59
C ALA A 140 -2.62 -15.84 1.23
N ALA A 141 -1.97 -16.04 2.39
CA ALA A 141 -2.01 -17.28 3.13
C ALA A 141 -3.45 -17.67 3.56
N ARG A 142 -4.23 -16.70 4.06
CA ARG A 142 -5.64 -16.90 4.43
C ARG A 142 -6.53 -17.25 3.24
N LEU A 143 -6.31 -16.63 2.07
CA LEU A 143 -7.01 -16.96 0.83
C LEU A 143 -6.69 -18.41 0.40
N ARG A 144 -5.42 -18.81 0.43
CA ARG A 144 -5.01 -20.20 0.12
C ARG A 144 -5.66 -21.21 1.08
N ALA A 145 -5.68 -20.91 2.38
CA ALA A 145 -6.35 -21.75 3.38
C ALA A 145 -7.86 -21.89 3.14
N ARG A 146 -8.49 -20.90 2.48
CA ARG A 146 -9.90 -20.93 2.07
C ARG A 146 -10.12 -21.65 0.72
N GLY A 147 -9.07 -22.16 0.08
CA GLY A 147 -9.14 -22.82 -1.23
C GLY A 147 -9.14 -21.86 -2.42
N GLU A 148 -8.91 -20.57 -2.19
CA GLU A 148 -8.85 -19.57 -3.25
C GLU A 148 -7.49 -19.57 -3.98
N THR A 149 -7.49 -19.09 -5.23
CA THR A 149 -6.27 -18.97 -6.03
C THR A 149 -5.65 -17.58 -5.87
N VAL A 150 -4.39 -17.51 -5.46
CA VAL A 150 -3.58 -16.29 -5.49
C VAL A 150 -2.62 -16.41 -6.69
N ALA A 151 -2.92 -15.70 -7.78
CA ALA A 151 -2.16 -15.77 -9.02
C ALA A 151 -0.88 -14.92 -8.98
N PHE A 152 -0.89 -13.84 -8.20
CA PHE A 152 0.27 -12.98 -8.00
C PHE A 152 0.29 -12.42 -6.58
N LEU A 153 1.45 -12.52 -5.93
CA LEU A 153 1.77 -11.81 -4.69
C LEU A 153 3.06 -11.04 -4.88
N GLY A 154 2.95 -9.72 -5.03
CA GLY A 154 4.08 -8.80 -5.11
C GLY A 154 4.38 -8.16 -3.75
N LEU A 155 5.66 -8.14 -3.37
CA LEU A 155 6.16 -7.53 -2.15
C LEU A 155 7.20 -6.47 -2.52
N LEU A 156 6.98 -5.23 -2.11
CA LEU A 156 7.92 -4.12 -2.30
C LEU A 156 8.68 -3.89 -0.99
N ASP A 157 9.95 -4.27 -0.99
CA ASP A 157 10.90 -4.22 0.12
C ASP A 157 10.30 -4.63 1.47
N THR A 158 9.62 -5.78 1.47
CA THR A 158 8.94 -6.32 2.63
C THR A 158 9.74 -7.48 3.21
N TRP A 159 9.88 -7.49 4.53
CA TRP A 159 10.59 -8.52 5.28
C TRP A 159 9.64 -9.21 6.27
N PRO A 160 9.88 -10.49 6.64
CA PRO A 160 9.08 -11.17 7.64
C PRO A 160 9.15 -10.40 8.97
N PRO A 161 8.04 -10.22 9.71
CA PRO A 161 8.05 -9.54 11.01
C PRO A 161 9.06 -10.15 12.00
N GLU A 162 9.31 -11.46 11.90
CA GLU A 162 10.24 -12.21 12.75
C GLU A 162 11.70 -11.76 12.61
N THR A 163 12.09 -11.23 11.44
CA THR A 163 13.46 -10.74 11.22
C THR A 163 13.61 -9.26 11.58
N GLN A 164 12.52 -8.59 11.96
CA GLN A 164 12.51 -7.15 12.20
C GLN A 164 12.49 -6.77 13.69
N ASN A 165 12.32 -7.72 14.60
CA ASN A 165 12.38 -7.56 16.06
C ASN A 165 11.54 -6.38 16.62
N TRP A 166 10.32 -6.18 16.12
CA TRP A 166 9.46 -5.05 16.51
C TRP A 166 9.16 -4.98 18.01
N ARG A 167 9.04 -6.13 18.70
CA ARG A 167 8.83 -6.16 20.16
C ARG A 167 10.00 -5.60 20.95
N GLU A 168 11.22 -5.95 20.55
CA GLU A 168 12.44 -5.43 21.17
C GLU A 168 12.58 -3.94 20.88
N LYS A 169 12.27 -3.52 19.65
CA LYS A 169 12.26 -2.10 19.26
C LYS A 169 11.23 -1.31 20.05
N GLU A 170 10.05 -1.83 20.34
CA GLU A 170 9.07 -1.12 21.19
C GLU A 170 9.53 -1.05 22.66
N ALA A 171 9.98 -2.18 23.22
CA ALA A 171 10.38 -2.28 24.62
C ALA A 171 11.59 -1.40 25.00
N ASN A 172 12.55 -1.25 24.07
CA ASN A 172 13.74 -0.42 24.28
C ASN A 172 13.53 1.05 23.87
N GLY A 173 12.31 1.40 23.45
CA GLY A 173 12.07 2.57 22.62
C GLY A 173 12.55 2.32 21.19
N LEU A 174 11.75 2.71 20.19
CA LEU A 174 12.08 2.44 18.79
C LEU A 174 13.50 2.93 18.51
N ASN A 175 14.36 2.04 18.01
CA ASN A 175 15.74 2.37 17.65
C ASN A 175 15.74 3.67 16.83
N PRO A 176 16.61 4.66 17.14
CA PRO A 176 16.74 5.89 16.38
C PRO A 176 16.77 5.71 14.86
N ASP A 177 17.37 4.62 14.35
CA ASP A 177 17.44 4.34 12.91
C ASP A 177 16.07 3.96 12.32
N VAL A 178 15.26 3.21 13.08
CA VAL A 178 13.90 2.81 12.70
C VAL A 178 12.96 4.02 12.80
N LEU A 179 13.10 4.84 13.84
CA LEU A 179 12.40 6.12 13.93
C LEU A 179 12.78 7.04 12.78
N ALA A 180 14.06 7.11 12.42
CA ALA A 180 14.54 7.92 11.31
C ALA A 180 14.04 7.38 9.96
N GLU A 181 13.86 6.08 9.81
CA GLU A 181 13.24 5.49 8.62
C GLU A 181 11.75 5.80 8.53
N ILE A 182 10.99 5.58 9.62
CA ILE A 182 9.58 5.95 9.70
C ILE A 182 9.39 7.45 9.44
N GLU A 183 10.24 8.29 10.03
CA GLU A 183 10.21 9.73 9.84
C GLU A 183 10.58 10.11 8.40
N ARG A 184 11.52 9.40 7.76
CA ARG A 184 11.82 9.58 6.34
C ARG A 184 10.64 9.18 5.46
N GLU A 185 9.97 8.07 5.72
CA GLU A 185 8.75 7.67 4.99
C GLU A 185 7.63 8.69 5.17
N ARG A 186 7.39 9.12 6.41
CA ARG A 186 6.41 10.15 6.77
C ARG A 186 6.73 11.46 6.06
N ALA A 187 7.96 11.94 6.17
CA ALA A 187 8.42 13.17 5.54
C ALA A 187 8.37 13.09 4.02
N ALA A 188 8.75 11.96 3.40
CA ALA A 188 8.67 11.76 1.96
C ALA A 188 7.21 11.78 1.47
N PHE A 189 6.30 11.14 2.21
CA PHE A 189 4.87 11.16 1.90
C PHE A 189 4.29 12.58 2.02
N VAL A 190 4.61 13.30 3.10
CA VAL A 190 4.18 14.69 3.32
C VAL A 190 4.79 15.64 2.28
N ALA A 191 6.08 15.49 1.95
CA ALA A 191 6.76 16.27 0.93
C ALA A 191 6.15 16.04 -0.46
N ALA A 192 5.73 14.80 -0.77
CA ALA A 192 4.96 14.50 -1.98
C ALA A 192 3.60 15.24 -2.03
N GLN A 193 3.08 15.70 -0.89
CA GLN A 193 1.88 16.54 -0.81
C GLN A 193 2.14 18.05 -0.96
N GLN A 194 3.41 18.49 -0.85
CA GLN A 194 3.84 19.88 -1.04
C GLN A 194 3.05 20.92 -0.22
N GLY A 195 2.74 20.62 1.04
CA GLY A 195 2.04 21.55 1.93
C GLY A 195 0.54 21.72 1.67
N ASN A 196 -0.04 20.92 0.77
CA ASN A 196 -1.49 20.96 0.47
C ASN A 196 -2.30 19.92 1.26
N ALA A 197 -1.67 19.23 2.20
CA ALA A 197 -2.35 18.33 3.12
C ALA A 197 -3.16 19.16 4.12
N SER A 198 -4.41 18.80 4.38
CA SER A 198 -5.13 19.37 5.52
C SER A 198 -4.48 18.90 6.83
N GLU A 199 -4.58 19.71 7.88
CA GLU A 199 -4.13 19.33 9.23
C GLU A 199 -4.75 17.99 9.67
N ALA A 200 -6.04 17.78 9.36
CA ALA A 200 -6.73 16.53 9.62
C ALA A 200 -6.10 15.32 8.91
N LEU A 201 -5.66 15.46 7.66
CA LEU A 201 -4.97 14.40 6.93
C LEU A 201 -3.61 14.11 7.55
N PHE A 202 -2.88 15.15 7.96
CA PHE A 202 -1.61 15.00 8.65
C PHE A 202 -1.78 14.24 9.98
N THR A 203 -2.73 14.65 10.82
CA THR A 203 -3.07 13.93 12.06
C THR A 203 -3.48 12.49 11.80
N ALA A 204 -4.21 12.23 10.71
CA ALA A 204 -4.60 10.87 10.34
C ALA A 204 -3.38 10.00 9.98
N ILE A 205 -2.44 10.55 9.20
CA ILE A 205 -1.21 9.87 8.82
C ILE A 205 -0.37 9.57 10.07
N GLU A 206 -0.19 10.56 10.95
CA GLU A 206 0.58 10.36 12.20
C GLU A 206 -0.04 9.30 13.10
N GLY A 207 -1.38 9.34 13.27
CA GLY A 207 -2.09 8.30 14.00
C GLY A 207 -1.91 6.92 13.38
N ASN A 208 -1.93 6.81 12.04
CA ASN A 208 -1.71 5.54 11.36
C ASN A 208 -0.28 5.02 11.52
N TYR A 209 0.74 5.87 11.48
CA TYR A 209 2.11 5.44 11.78
C TYR A 209 2.26 4.92 13.22
N ALA A 210 1.66 5.62 14.19
CA ALA A 210 1.67 5.16 15.59
C ALA A 210 0.98 3.78 15.73
N ASP A 211 -0.18 3.60 15.09
CA ASP A 211 -0.88 2.32 15.07
C ASP A 211 -0.11 1.23 14.32
N ALA A 212 0.56 1.55 13.21
CA ALA A 212 1.39 0.60 12.46
C ALA A 212 2.50 0.02 13.34
N VAL A 213 3.25 0.88 14.03
CA VAL A 213 4.32 0.47 14.95
C VAL A 213 3.77 -0.49 16.01
N ARG A 214 2.68 -0.09 16.68
CA ARG A 214 2.02 -0.91 17.71
C ARG A 214 1.57 -2.25 17.15
N LEU A 215 1.00 -2.29 15.96
CA LEU A 215 0.50 -3.53 15.35
C LEU A 215 1.64 -4.44 14.90
N LEU A 216 2.74 -3.88 14.39
CA LEU A 216 3.91 -4.64 13.97
C LEU A 216 4.57 -5.44 15.11
N THR A 217 4.37 -5.04 16.37
CA THR A 217 4.87 -5.82 17.53
C THR A 217 4.08 -7.11 17.77
N THR A 218 2.86 -7.17 17.22
CA THR A 218 1.97 -8.35 17.24
C THR A 218 2.05 -9.18 15.96
N ALA A 219 2.71 -8.66 14.93
CA ALA A 219 2.77 -9.26 13.62
C ALA A 219 3.54 -10.58 13.63
N HIS A 220 3.00 -11.55 12.92
CA HIS A 220 3.67 -12.80 12.59
C HIS A 220 3.32 -13.15 11.16
N SER A 221 4.27 -13.76 10.47
CA SER A 221 4.03 -14.31 9.14
C SER A 221 3.10 -15.53 9.25
N VAL A 222 2.49 -15.94 8.14
CA VAL A 222 1.70 -17.18 8.06
C VAL A 222 2.21 -18.00 6.87
N PRO A 223 2.41 -19.32 6.96
CA PRO A 223 2.90 -20.10 5.83
C PRO A 223 2.00 -19.93 4.58
N PHE A 224 2.62 -19.56 3.47
CA PHE A 224 2.02 -19.39 2.16
C PHE A 224 2.67 -20.39 1.20
N ASP A 225 1.88 -21.33 0.71
CA ASP A 225 2.30 -22.43 -0.17
C ASP A 225 2.47 -22.01 -1.64
N GLY A 226 2.28 -20.72 -1.95
CA GLY A 226 2.37 -20.17 -3.30
C GLY A 226 3.70 -19.52 -3.64
N HIS A 227 3.72 -18.90 -4.82
CA HIS A 227 4.84 -18.11 -5.31
C HIS A 227 4.65 -16.63 -5.00
N ALA A 228 5.70 -15.97 -4.53
CA ALA A 228 5.74 -14.52 -4.35
C ALA A 228 6.89 -13.89 -5.15
N THR A 229 6.72 -12.63 -5.51
CA THR A 229 7.76 -11.80 -6.14
C THR A 229 8.15 -10.68 -5.18
N LEU A 230 9.41 -10.64 -4.78
CA LEU A 230 9.97 -9.62 -3.88
C LEU A 230 10.88 -8.66 -4.66
N PHE A 231 10.59 -7.37 -4.55
CA PHE A 231 11.47 -6.31 -5.00
C PHE A 231 12.27 -5.79 -3.79
N VAL A 232 13.60 -5.87 -3.82
CA VAL A 232 14.47 -5.55 -2.68
C VAL A 232 15.16 -4.21 -2.90
N ALA A 233 15.12 -3.33 -1.92
CA ALA A 233 15.85 -2.07 -1.92
C ALA A 233 17.29 -2.30 -1.41
N ASP A 234 18.24 -2.45 -2.34
CA ASP A 234 19.60 -2.90 -2.02
C ASP A 234 20.36 -1.96 -1.06
N LYS A 235 20.03 -0.66 -1.02
CA LYS A 235 20.74 0.30 -0.16
C LYS A 235 20.40 0.16 1.33
N THR A 236 19.34 -0.58 1.66
CA THR A 236 18.83 -0.73 3.03
C THR A 236 18.86 -2.16 3.53
N VAL A 237 19.36 -3.12 2.74
CA VAL A 237 19.54 -4.50 3.19
C VAL A 237 20.72 -4.56 4.18
N PRO A 238 20.52 -5.06 5.42
CA PRO A 238 21.62 -5.23 6.35
C PRO A 238 22.66 -6.23 5.82
N GLU A 239 23.93 -6.02 6.15
CA GLU A 239 25.01 -6.90 5.72
C GLU A 239 24.77 -8.34 6.19
N GLY A 240 24.94 -9.31 5.29
CA GLY A 240 24.76 -10.73 5.58
C GLY A 240 23.30 -11.23 5.63
N VAL A 241 22.31 -10.35 5.43
CA VAL A 241 20.89 -10.75 5.38
C VAL A 241 20.49 -11.19 3.97
N SER A 242 19.98 -12.41 3.85
CA SER A 242 19.44 -12.97 2.59
C SER A 242 17.90 -12.94 2.60
N PRO A 243 17.25 -12.24 1.66
CA PRO A 243 15.79 -12.28 1.54
C PRO A 243 15.24 -13.68 1.31
N GLU A 244 15.96 -14.52 0.56
CA GLU A 244 15.61 -15.92 0.33
C GLU A 244 15.54 -16.70 1.65
N GLN A 245 16.59 -16.60 2.47
CA GLN A 245 16.64 -17.28 3.75
C GLN A 245 15.59 -16.76 4.73
N SER A 246 15.40 -15.43 4.79
CA SER A 246 14.42 -14.80 5.65
C SER A 246 12.99 -15.26 5.35
N TRP A 247 12.61 -15.34 4.07
CA TRP A 247 11.25 -15.72 3.67
C TRP A 247 11.04 -17.22 3.51
N SER A 248 12.10 -18.03 3.39
CA SER A 248 11.98 -19.49 3.17
C SER A 248 11.11 -20.27 4.16
N PRO A 249 10.96 -19.90 5.45
CA PRO A 249 10.04 -20.60 6.36
C PRO A 249 8.56 -20.33 6.06
N TRP A 250 8.27 -19.27 5.29
CA TRP A 250 6.93 -18.69 5.17
C TRP A 250 6.41 -18.65 3.74
N ILE A 251 7.27 -18.68 2.73
CA ILE A 251 6.90 -18.61 1.32
C ILE A 251 7.56 -19.77 0.59
N ALA A 252 6.76 -20.62 -0.05
CA ALA A 252 7.25 -21.82 -0.73
C ALA A 252 8.18 -21.52 -1.92
N SER A 253 7.92 -20.44 -2.66
CA SER A 253 8.74 -20.02 -3.80
C SER A 253 8.82 -18.50 -3.89
N LEU A 254 10.03 -17.97 -4.05
CA LEU A 254 10.28 -16.53 -4.09
C LEU A 254 11.14 -16.16 -5.30
N ALA A 255 10.67 -15.24 -6.13
CA ALA A 255 11.49 -14.55 -7.13
C ALA A 255 11.95 -13.20 -6.57
N ILE A 256 13.21 -12.83 -6.76
CA ILE A 256 13.78 -11.59 -6.21
C ILE A 256 14.29 -10.68 -7.32
N TYR A 257 13.91 -9.41 -7.24
CA TYR A 257 14.35 -8.34 -8.13
C TYR A 257 14.97 -7.21 -7.31
N ARG A 258 16.28 -7.02 -7.44
CA ARG A 258 17.02 -6.01 -6.67
C ARG A 258 16.94 -4.63 -7.34
N GLN A 259 16.75 -3.60 -6.52
CA GLN A 259 16.61 -2.20 -6.94
C GLN A 259 17.69 -1.34 -6.25
N PRO A 260 18.42 -0.49 -6.99
CA PRO A 260 19.51 0.33 -6.45
C PRO A 260 19.00 1.58 -5.70
N CYS A 261 18.01 1.40 -4.82
CA CYS A 261 17.34 2.45 -4.06
C CYS A 261 17.28 2.09 -2.57
N ALA A 262 16.89 3.05 -1.74
CA ALA A 262 16.55 2.79 -0.33
C ALA A 262 15.09 2.36 -0.21
N HIS A 263 14.70 1.81 0.95
CA HIS A 263 13.32 1.41 1.27
C HIS A 263 12.31 2.49 0.88
N VAL A 264 12.50 3.72 1.36
CA VAL A 264 11.60 4.86 1.12
C VAL A 264 11.47 5.26 -0.36
N ASP A 265 12.46 4.89 -1.17
CA ASP A 265 12.53 5.23 -2.60
C ASP A 265 11.96 4.13 -3.50
N ILE A 266 11.77 2.90 -3.01
CA ILE A 266 11.33 1.76 -3.85
C ILE A 266 9.92 1.94 -4.40
N ILE A 267 9.10 2.72 -3.71
CA ILE A 267 7.73 3.07 -4.12
C ILE A 267 7.69 4.37 -4.95
N SER A 268 8.85 4.99 -5.24
CA SER A 268 8.92 6.23 -6.00
C SER A 268 8.62 6.02 -7.50
N PRO A 269 8.17 7.07 -8.22
CA PRO A 269 7.96 6.98 -9.66
C PRO A 269 9.20 6.51 -10.45
N SER A 270 10.40 6.88 -9.99
CA SER A 270 11.66 6.48 -10.64
C SER A 270 11.97 5.00 -10.44
N ALA A 271 11.76 4.45 -9.24
CA ALA A 271 11.91 3.01 -9.02
C ALA A 271 10.91 2.20 -9.87
N PHE A 272 9.69 2.71 -10.05
CA PHE A 272 8.67 2.08 -10.90
C PHE A 272 8.99 2.09 -12.39
N GLU A 273 9.96 2.87 -12.88
CA GLU A 273 10.44 2.73 -14.27
C GLU A 273 11.05 1.34 -14.53
N THR A 274 11.61 0.71 -13.48
CA THR A 274 12.12 -0.66 -13.54
C THR A 274 11.11 -1.69 -13.03
N ILE A 275 10.45 -1.40 -11.89
CA ILE A 275 9.52 -2.33 -11.24
C ILE A 275 8.22 -2.51 -12.05
N GLY A 276 7.69 -1.43 -12.62
CA GLY A 276 6.40 -1.41 -13.31
C GLY A 276 6.32 -2.38 -14.50
N PRO A 277 7.28 -2.36 -15.43
CA PRO A 277 7.35 -3.33 -16.53
C PRO A 277 7.42 -4.78 -16.06
N ILE A 278 8.18 -5.07 -15.00
CA ILE A 278 8.31 -6.42 -14.44
C ILE A 278 6.96 -6.90 -13.89
N ILE A 279 6.27 -6.08 -13.09
CA ILE A 279 4.93 -6.42 -12.59
C ILE A 279 3.98 -6.65 -13.77
N SER A 280 3.98 -5.78 -14.78
CA SER A 280 3.14 -5.91 -15.97
C SER A 280 3.39 -7.23 -16.70
N GLU A 281 4.65 -7.65 -16.86
CA GLU A 281 4.96 -8.94 -17.47
C GLU A 281 4.46 -10.11 -16.61
N LEU A 282 4.66 -10.07 -15.30
CA LEU A 282 4.33 -11.17 -14.40
C LEU A 282 2.82 -11.40 -14.25
N ILE A 283 2.00 -10.34 -14.21
CA ILE A 283 0.56 -10.48 -14.03
C ILE A 283 -0.19 -10.90 -15.31
N ASN A 284 0.45 -10.79 -16.49
CA ASN A 284 -0.13 -11.16 -17.78
C ASN A 284 0.29 -12.58 -18.25
N LYS A 285 1.00 -13.34 -17.41
CA LYS A 285 1.35 -14.76 -17.65
C LYS A 285 0.20 -15.67 -17.26
#